data_AF-D3F792-F1
#
_entry.id   AF-D3F792-F1
#
_cell.length_a   1.000
_cell.length_b   1.000
_cell.length_c   1.000
_cell.angle_alpha   90.00
_cell.angle_beta   90.00
_cell.angle_gamma   90.00
#
_symmetry.space_group_name_H-M   'P 1'
#
loop_
_entity.id
_entity.type
_entity.pdbx_description
1 polymer ?
#
loop_
_entity_poly.entity_id
_entity_poly.type
_entity_poly.pdbx_seq_one_letter_code
_entity_poly.pdbx_strand_id
1 'polypeptide(L)'
;MRTTVFRRIAPLAALAAGALILPAAAQAKGSATAVCKSQGQMCVATFDLAGGASRKDLTVRLPDTNLQLVSVTATPAYVEGAYQVYDPSFSLGGSLFKSKLNAVKSIPKGAKLRITFGPPETMLNCGGIHTGVGDLSIIRRQDGPRGAYGCPQAAAVGKTWLKRFNAYQQTESFSVRGIDYRCKVVPFPVNINCYGGGTAVLFSAPSGHN
;
A
#
# COMPACT_ATOMS: atom_id res chain seq x y z
N MET A 1 27.90 -28.40 86.60
CA MET A 1 27.60 -29.74 86.06
C MET A 1 26.84 -29.58 84.75
N ARG A 2 27.28 -30.29 83.71
CA ARG A 2 26.71 -30.35 82.36
C ARG A 2 25.36 -31.07 82.36
N THR A 3 24.43 -30.63 81.50
CA THR A 3 23.86 -31.48 80.43
C THR A 3 23.13 -30.65 79.38
N THR A 4 23.47 -30.91 78.12
CA THR A 4 22.98 -30.32 76.87
C THR A 4 21.86 -31.19 76.31
N VAL A 5 20.80 -30.63 75.70
CA VAL A 5 20.10 -31.29 74.57
C VAL A 5 19.59 -30.22 73.58
N PHE A 6 20.10 -30.30 72.35
CA PHE A 6 19.61 -29.59 71.16
C PHE A 6 18.45 -30.38 70.53
N ARG A 7 17.40 -29.72 70.05
CA ARG A 7 16.48 -30.30 69.05
C ARG A 7 16.09 -29.25 68.01
N ARG A 8 16.54 -29.47 66.78
CA ARG A 8 16.20 -28.72 65.55
C ARG A 8 14.84 -29.18 65.04
N ILE A 9 13.96 -28.25 64.63
CA ILE A 9 12.86 -28.50 63.68
C ILE A 9 12.82 -27.34 62.67
N ALA A 10 12.75 -27.71 61.39
CA ALA A 10 12.95 -26.91 60.18
C ALA A 10 11.73 -26.06 59.78
N PRO A 11 11.90 -25.02 58.93
CA PRO A 11 10.82 -24.25 58.34
C PRO A 11 10.39 -24.86 56.99
N LEU A 12 9.09 -24.93 56.71
CA LEU A 12 8.60 -25.25 55.36
C LEU A 12 7.45 -24.31 54.97
N ALA A 13 7.88 -23.30 54.21
CA ALA A 13 7.22 -22.57 53.14
C ALA A 13 5.72 -22.80 52.91
N ALA A 14 4.93 -21.76 53.16
CA ALA A 14 3.72 -21.48 52.42
C ALA A 14 4.09 -20.65 51.17
N LEU A 15 3.54 -20.97 49.99
CA LEU A 15 3.20 -19.99 48.94
C LEU A 15 2.41 -20.64 47.78
N ALA A 16 1.11 -20.34 47.79
CA ALA A 16 0.18 -20.03 46.70
C ALA A 16 0.34 -20.65 45.30
N ALA A 17 -0.74 -21.32 44.88
CA ALA A 17 -1.14 -21.50 43.49
C ALA A 17 -1.38 -20.14 42.80
N GLY A 18 -0.88 -19.97 41.57
CA GLY A 18 -1.10 -18.76 40.78
C GLY A 18 -0.80 -18.95 39.30
N ALA A 19 -1.88 -19.10 38.52
CA ALA A 19 -2.08 -18.81 37.10
C ALA A 19 -0.92 -18.99 36.10
N LEU A 20 -1.20 -19.78 35.06
CA LEU A 20 -0.51 -19.76 33.76
C LEU A 20 -0.49 -18.33 33.19
N ILE A 21 0.64 -17.64 33.33
CA ILE A 21 0.93 -16.44 32.56
C ILE A 21 1.53 -16.93 31.24
N LEU A 22 0.68 -17.09 30.22
CA LEU A 22 1.16 -17.07 28.84
C LEU A 22 1.78 -15.67 28.63
N PRO A 23 3.06 -15.54 28.27
CA PRO A 23 3.54 -14.30 27.73
C PRO A 23 2.85 -14.15 26.36
N ALA A 24 1.73 -13.43 26.32
CA ALA A 24 1.33 -12.76 25.10
C ALA A 24 2.52 -11.87 24.73
N ALA A 25 3.32 -12.33 23.77
CA ALA A 25 4.40 -11.55 23.22
C ALA A 25 3.79 -10.23 22.74
N ALA A 26 3.93 -9.18 23.54
CA ALA A 26 3.68 -7.82 23.15
C ALA A 26 4.71 -7.52 22.06
N GLN A 27 4.38 -7.90 20.82
CA GLN A 27 5.13 -7.51 19.64
C GLN A 27 5.20 -5.99 19.68
N ALA A 28 6.42 -5.47 19.67
CA ALA A 28 6.71 -4.07 19.91
C ALA A 28 5.77 -3.17 19.08
N LYS A 29 5.10 -2.26 19.79
CA LYS A 29 4.33 -1.16 19.22
C LYS A 29 5.31 -0.22 18.53
N GLY A 30 5.70 -0.55 17.31
CA GLY A 30 6.69 0.20 16.54
C GLY A 30 6.07 1.40 15.84
N SER A 31 6.89 2.37 15.47
CA SER A 31 6.50 3.45 14.56
C SER A 31 7.41 3.44 13.33
N ALA A 32 6.86 3.75 12.16
CA ALA A 32 7.65 3.97 10.95
C ALA A 32 7.20 5.26 10.26
N THR A 33 8.17 6.03 9.77
CA THR A 33 7.92 7.23 8.99
C THR A 33 8.51 7.07 7.60
N ALA A 34 7.75 7.42 6.57
CA ALA A 34 8.25 7.50 5.20
C ALA A 34 8.00 8.89 4.63
N VAL A 35 8.96 9.38 3.85
CA VAL A 35 8.76 10.55 3.00
C VAL A 35 8.12 10.08 1.72
N CYS A 36 7.02 10.72 1.36
CA CYS A 36 6.30 10.40 0.16
C CYS A 36 7.12 10.87 -1.06
N LYS A 37 7.40 9.94 -1.98
CA LYS A 37 8.19 10.21 -3.19
C LYS A 37 7.24 10.53 -4.33
N SER A 38 7.40 11.72 -4.91
CA SER A 38 6.58 12.15 -6.04
C SER A 38 6.84 11.29 -7.28
N GLN A 39 5.77 10.82 -7.90
CA GLN A 39 5.73 10.15 -9.19
C GLN A 39 4.69 10.87 -10.07
N GLY A 40 5.08 12.04 -10.59
CA GLY A 40 4.17 12.91 -11.33
C GLY A 40 3.19 13.62 -10.41
N GLN A 41 1.88 13.41 -10.64
CA GLN A 41 0.79 13.97 -9.82
C GLN A 41 0.43 13.08 -8.61
N MET A 42 1.07 11.92 -8.51
CA MET A 42 0.90 11.00 -7.40
C MET A 42 2.11 11.03 -6.50
N CYS A 43 1.90 10.62 -5.26
CA CYS A 43 2.94 10.51 -4.29
C CYS A 43 2.87 9.13 -3.64
N VAL A 44 4.00 8.43 -3.56
CA VAL A 44 4.06 7.05 -3.05
C VAL A 44 4.97 6.98 -1.84
N ALA A 45 4.45 6.40 -0.76
CA ALA A 45 5.20 6.06 0.45
C ALA A 45 5.33 4.53 0.55
N THR A 46 6.52 4.05 0.91
CA THR A 46 6.81 2.61 0.99
C THR A 46 7.30 2.24 2.39
N PHE A 47 6.77 1.15 2.93
CA PHE A 47 7.14 0.61 4.24
C PHE A 47 7.51 -0.87 4.14
N ASP A 48 8.37 -1.34 5.05
CA ASP A 48 8.61 -2.76 5.25
C ASP A 48 7.44 -3.43 5.96
N LEU A 49 6.99 -4.55 5.40
CA LEU A 49 5.87 -5.34 5.90
C LEU A 49 6.33 -6.65 6.59
N ALA A 50 7.62 -6.97 6.48
CA ALA A 50 8.18 -8.23 6.97
C ALA A 50 8.17 -8.36 8.50
N GLY A 51 8.07 -9.59 8.99
CA GLY A 51 8.30 -9.94 10.40
C GLY A 51 7.11 -9.74 11.34
N GLY A 52 5.96 -9.34 10.80
CA GLY A 52 4.75 -9.07 11.56
C GLY A 52 4.73 -7.70 12.21
N ALA A 53 3.53 -7.21 12.46
CA ALA A 53 3.28 -5.95 13.13
C ALA A 53 1.99 -6.05 13.92
N SER A 54 1.99 -5.53 15.15
CA SER A 54 0.79 -5.36 15.94
C SER A 54 0.67 -3.88 16.30
N ARG A 55 -0.39 -3.23 15.79
CA ARG A 55 -0.68 -1.82 16.02
C ARG A 55 0.54 -0.91 15.80
N LYS A 56 1.26 -1.14 14.69
CA LYS A 56 2.42 -0.34 14.31
C LYS A 56 1.94 0.99 13.72
N ASP A 57 2.43 2.09 14.25
CA ASP A 57 2.05 3.43 13.78
C ASP A 57 2.83 3.75 12.50
N LEU A 58 2.10 4.11 11.43
CA LEU A 58 2.67 4.57 10.17
C LEU A 58 2.44 6.07 10.04
N THR A 59 3.49 6.80 9.66
CA THR A 59 3.42 8.22 9.34
C THR A 59 3.99 8.47 7.96
N VAL A 60 3.25 9.18 7.11
CA VAL A 60 3.71 9.62 5.80
C VAL A 60 3.79 11.13 5.79
N ARG A 61 4.96 11.65 5.40
CA ARG A 61 5.16 13.08 5.12
C ARG A 61 4.80 13.35 3.67
N LEU A 62 3.75 14.14 3.47
CA LEU A 62 3.25 14.51 2.16
C LEU A 62 3.87 15.84 1.72
N PRO A 63 4.17 16.00 0.41
CA PRO A 63 4.75 17.23 -0.12
C PRO A 63 3.75 18.38 -0.22
N ASP A 64 2.45 18.08 -0.19
CA ASP A 64 1.34 19.02 -0.34
C ASP A 64 0.22 18.65 0.64
N THR A 65 -0.57 19.65 1.05
CA THR A 65 -1.73 19.53 1.95
C THR A 65 -2.97 19.00 1.27
N ASN A 66 -3.03 19.08 -0.07
CA ASN A 66 -4.24 18.76 -0.83
C ASN A 66 -4.22 17.33 -1.39
N LEU A 67 -3.53 16.39 -0.77
CA LEU A 67 -3.48 15.01 -1.23
C LEU A 67 -4.42 14.11 -0.42
N GLN A 68 -5.14 13.25 -1.10
CA GLN A 68 -5.99 12.20 -0.53
C GLN A 68 -5.38 10.83 -0.74
N LEU A 69 -5.76 9.90 0.14
CA LEU A 69 -5.37 8.49 0.03
C LEU A 69 -6.03 7.88 -1.21
N VAL A 70 -5.21 7.35 -2.12
CA VAL A 70 -5.62 6.75 -3.40
C VAL A 70 -5.70 5.24 -3.27
N SER A 71 -4.64 4.61 -2.74
CA SER A 71 -4.57 3.15 -2.61
C SER A 71 -3.57 2.72 -1.55
N VAL A 72 -3.78 1.50 -1.05
CA VAL A 72 -2.86 0.78 -0.16
C VAL A 72 -2.69 -0.62 -0.76
N THR A 73 -1.46 -1.00 -1.05
CA THR A 73 -1.15 -2.28 -1.74
C THR A 73 0.13 -2.86 -1.19
N ALA A 74 0.32 -4.17 -1.34
CA ALA A 74 1.54 -4.86 -0.94
C ALA A 74 2.25 -5.53 -2.12
N THR A 75 3.55 -5.78 -1.94
CA THR A 75 4.40 -6.48 -2.90
C THR A 75 5.26 -7.47 -2.12
N PRO A 76 5.33 -8.74 -2.50
CA PRO A 76 4.62 -9.38 -3.63
C PRO A 76 3.11 -9.55 -3.38
N ALA A 77 2.30 -9.63 -4.44
CA ALA A 77 0.83 -9.61 -4.35
C ALA A 77 0.21 -10.74 -3.51
N TYR A 78 0.90 -11.88 -3.34
CA TYR A 78 0.39 -12.98 -2.51
C TYR A 78 0.29 -12.64 -1.01
N VAL A 79 0.91 -11.55 -0.56
CA VAL A 79 0.77 -11.07 0.83
C VAL A 79 -0.46 -10.18 1.03
N GLU A 80 -1.25 -9.93 -0.02
CA GLU A 80 -2.55 -9.27 0.10
C GLU A 80 -3.47 -10.09 1.01
N GLY A 81 -4.09 -9.41 1.98
CA GLY A 81 -4.88 -10.05 3.05
C GLY A 81 -4.08 -10.53 4.26
N ALA A 82 -2.74 -10.56 4.19
CA ALA A 82 -1.87 -10.90 5.31
C ALA A 82 -1.56 -9.68 6.22
N TYR A 83 -2.13 -8.52 5.90
CA TYR A 83 -1.98 -7.27 6.63
C TYR A 83 -3.29 -6.48 6.66
N GLN A 84 -3.37 -5.51 7.56
CA GLN A 84 -4.48 -4.59 7.67
C GLN A 84 -3.95 -3.20 8.01
N VAL A 85 -4.30 -2.21 7.19
CA VAL A 85 -4.10 -0.79 7.48
C VAL A 85 -5.43 -0.19 7.93
N TYR A 86 -5.44 0.52 9.05
CA TYR A 86 -6.65 1.04 9.67
C TYR A 86 -6.41 2.37 10.40
N ASP A 87 -7.49 3.00 10.87
CA ASP A 87 -7.50 4.34 11.48
C ASP A 87 -6.77 5.41 10.63
N PRO A 88 -7.06 5.54 9.33
CA PRO A 88 -6.43 6.57 8.51
C PRO A 88 -6.86 7.96 9.00
N SER A 89 -5.90 8.86 9.15
CA SER A 89 -6.15 10.25 9.55
C SER A 89 -5.15 11.18 8.89
N PHE A 90 -5.63 12.37 8.52
CA PHE A 90 -4.78 13.47 8.07
C PHE A 90 -4.61 14.47 9.22
N SER A 91 -3.41 15.03 9.31
CA SER A 91 -3.06 16.04 10.32
C SER A 91 -2.13 17.10 9.72
N LEU A 92 -1.85 18.17 10.48
CA LEU A 92 -1.05 19.32 10.01
C LEU A 92 -1.54 19.87 8.68
N GLY A 93 -2.85 20.15 8.60
CA GLY A 93 -3.48 20.69 7.40
C GLY A 93 -3.46 19.74 6.20
N GLY A 94 -3.18 18.44 6.37
CA GLY A 94 -3.11 17.47 5.28
C GLY A 94 -1.69 17.07 4.85
N SER A 95 -0.66 17.71 5.41
CA SER A 95 0.75 17.40 5.12
C SER A 95 1.27 16.14 5.82
N LEU A 96 0.52 15.60 6.79
CA LEU A 96 0.83 14.34 7.45
C LEU A 96 -0.34 13.38 7.34
N PHE A 97 -0.09 12.21 6.77
CA PHE A 97 -1.00 11.07 6.87
C PHE A 97 -0.52 10.11 7.95
N LYS A 98 -1.43 9.66 8.80
CA LYS A 98 -1.19 8.69 9.87
C LYS A 98 -2.14 7.52 9.73
N SER A 99 -1.64 6.31 9.95
CA SER A 99 -2.46 5.10 10.02
C SER A 99 -1.81 4.07 10.95
N LYS A 100 -2.52 2.99 11.23
CA LYS A 100 -2.01 1.85 11.98
C LYS A 100 -1.93 0.62 11.09
N LEU A 101 -0.95 -0.24 11.38
CA LEU A 101 -0.68 -1.46 10.65
C LEU A 101 -0.70 -2.67 11.58
N ASN A 102 -1.49 -3.67 11.19
CA ASN A 102 -1.34 -5.05 11.62
C ASN A 102 -0.79 -5.88 10.45
N ALA A 103 0.11 -6.81 10.73
CA ALA A 103 0.68 -7.72 9.74
C ALA A 103 1.00 -9.06 10.39
N VAL A 104 0.71 -10.16 9.70
CA VAL A 104 1.04 -11.49 10.21
C VAL A 104 2.55 -11.73 10.21
N LYS A 105 3.03 -12.50 11.18
CA LYS A 105 4.47 -12.77 11.36
C LYS A 105 5.08 -13.58 10.22
N SER A 106 4.27 -14.33 9.47
CA SER A 106 4.70 -15.16 8.34
C SER A 106 5.05 -14.36 7.08
N ILE A 107 4.81 -13.03 7.04
CA ILE A 107 5.18 -12.22 5.89
C ILE A 107 6.71 -12.23 5.70
N PRO A 108 7.20 -12.63 4.52
CA PRO A 108 8.62 -12.81 4.28
C PRO A 108 9.37 -11.48 4.22
N LYS A 109 10.69 -11.58 4.44
CA LYS A 109 11.61 -10.46 4.25
C LYS A 109 11.53 -9.93 2.82
N GLY A 110 11.61 -8.61 2.66
CA GLY A 110 11.50 -7.94 1.36
C GLY A 110 10.08 -7.57 0.95
N ALA A 111 9.05 -8.05 1.65
CA ALA A 111 7.68 -7.61 1.41
C ALA A 111 7.52 -6.12 1.75
N LYS A 112 6.90 -5.36 0.85
CA LYS A 112 6.70 -3.93 0.95
C LYS A 112 5.21 -3.59 0.96
N LEU A 113 4.85 -2.60 1.76
CA LEU A 113 3.56 -1.91 1.70
C LEU A 113 3.76 -0.58 0.96
N ARG A 114 2.97 -0.32 -0.08
CA ARG A 114 2.92 0.96 -0.80
C ARG A 114 1.60 1.67 -0.50
N ILE A 115 1.71 2.91 -0.05
CA ILE A 115 0.59 3.81 0.19
C ILE A 115 0.69 4.94 -0.84
N THR A 116 -0.35 5.09 -1.65
CA THR A 116 -0.40 6.07 -2.74
C THR A 116 -1.33 7.21 -2.40
N PHE A 117 -0.92 8.43 -2.72
CA PHE A 117 -1.68 9.66 -2.53
C PHE A 117 -1.81 10.42 -3.84
N GLY A 118 -2.91 11.15 -4.00
CA GLY A 118 -3.20 11.97 -5.18
C GLY A 118 -4.26 13.04 -4.92
N PRO A 119 -4.54 13.95 -5.86
CA PRO A 119 -5.46 15.06 -5.64
C PRO A 119 -6.94 14.60 -5.48
N PRO A 120 -7.74 15.24 -4.59
CA PRO A 120 -9.12 14.91 -4.23
C PRO A 120 -10.08 14.61 -5.37
N GLU A 121 -10.01 15.41 -6.43
CA GLU A 121 -11.05 15.45 -7.47
C GLU A 121 -10.73 14.56 -8.67
N THR A 122 -9.59 13.87 -8.60
CA THR A 122 -8.92 13.46 -9.82
C THR A 122 -9.03 11.99 -10.10
N MET A 123 -9.18 11.08 -9.14
CA MET A 123 -9.09 9.65 -9.44
C MET A 123 -10.44 8.90 -9.40
N LEU A 124 -10.78 8.21 -10.50
CA LEU A 124 -11.81 7.16 -10.52
C LEU A 124 -11.13 5.79 -10.55
N ASN A 125 -11.53 4.90 -9.63
CA ASN A 125 -11.22 3.48 -9.72
C ASN A 125 -12.22 2.80 -10.66
N CYS A 126 -11.72 2.12 -11.67
CA CYS A 126 -12.50 1.52 -12.74
C CYS A 126 -12.43 -0.01 -12.75
N GLY A 127 -11.81 -0.62 -11.73
CA GLY A 127 -11.72 -2.07 -11.57
C GLY A 127 -10.71 -2.71 -12.51
N GLY A 128 -11.11 -3.75 -13.24
CA GLY A 128 -10.25 -4.46 -14.18
C GLY A 128 -10.96 -4.74 -15.50
N ILE A 129 -10.18 -5.14 -16.50
CA ILE A 129 -10.64 -5.66 -17.77
C ILE A 129 -10.29 -7.14 -17.77
N HIS A 130 -11.30 -8.01 -17.95
CA HIS A 130 -11.08 -9.45 -18.03
C HIS A 130 -9.92 -9.76 -19.00
N THR A 131 -9.06 -10.70 -18.60
CA THR A 131 -7.93 -11.23 -19.38
C THR A 131 -6.82 -10.23 -19.76
N GLY A 132 -6.31 -9.43 -18.81
CA GLY A 132 -4.98 -8.81 -18.97
C GLY A 132 -4.82 -7.35 -18.54
N VAL A 133 -5.83 -6.68 -17.98
CA VAL A 133 -5.63 -5.36 -17.37
C VAL A 133 -6.29 -5.34 -15.98
N GLY A 134 -5.51 -5.13 -14.93
CA GLY A 134 -5.95 -4.99 -13.53
C GLY A 134 -5.74 -3.59 -12.98
N ASP A 135 -6.30 -3.29 -11.81
CA ASP A 135 -6.11 -2.04 -11.06
C ASP A 135 -6.26 -0.76 -11.90
N LEU A 136 -7.22 -0.79 -12.84
CA LEU A 136 -7.47 0.26 -13.79
C LEU A 136 -8.06 1.48 -13.08
N SER A 137 -7.40 2.61 -13.22
CA SER A 137 -7.85 3.89 -12.69
C SER A 137 -7.60 5.01 -13.70
N ILE A 138 -8.38 6.08 -13.59
CA ILE A 138 -8.19 7.29 -14.38
C ILE A 138 -8.12 8.50 -13.47
N ILE A 139 -7.12 9.33 -13.72
CA ILE A 139 -6.83 10.55 -13.01
C ILE A 139 -7.10 11.72 -13.94
N ARG A 140 -7.98 12.66 -13.56
CA ARG A 140 -8.15 13.96 -14.20
C ARG A 140 -6.99 14.86 -13.80
N ARG A 141 -6.32 15.48 -14.75
CA ARG A 141 -5.33 16.53 -14.47
C ARG A 141 -6.00 17.89 -14.63
N GLN A 142 -5.61 18.84 -13.79
CA GLN A 142 -6.24 20.17 -13.76
C GLN A 142 -6.08 20.96 -15.07
N ASP A 143 -5.19 20.54 -15.97
CA ASP A 143 -4.84 21.19 -17.23
C ASP A 143 -5.54 20.59 -18.48
N GLY A 144 -6.63 19.83 -18.30
CA GLY A 144 -7.28 19.04 -19.35
C GLY A 144 -8.72 19.40 -19.75
N PRO A 145 -9.14 19.15 -21.01
CA PRO A 145 -10.54 19.13 -21.38
C PRO A 145 -11.34 18.12 -20.54
N ARG A 146 -12.50 18.54 -20.00
CA ARG A 146 -13.32 17.74 -19.06
C ARG A 146 -13.87 16.44 -19.66
N GLY A 147 -13.93 16.30 -20.99
CA GLY A 147 -14.61 15.20 -21.68
C GLY A 147 -13.91 13.84 -21.64
N ALA A 148 -12.62 13.78 -21.29
CA ALA A 148 -11.84 12.55 -21.28
C ALA A 148 -11.94 11.75 -19.97
N TYR A 149 -12.59 12.30 -18.94
CA TYR A 149 -12.57 11.73 -17.60
C TYR A 149 -13.74 10.77 -17.37
N GLY A 150 -13.45 9.48 -17.31
CA GLY A 150 -14.43 8.45 -16.98
C GLY A 150 -13.91 7.03 -17.18
N CYS A 151 -14.50 6.07 -16.46
CA CYS A 151 -14.12 4.66 -16.59
C CYS A 151 -14.30 4.06 -18.00
N PRO A 152 -15.29 4.46 -18.80
CA PRO A 152 -15.36 4.03 -20.20
C PRO A 152 -14.15 4.47 -21.03
N GLN A 153 -13.56 5.64 -20.73
CA GLN A 153 -12.33 6.10 -21.39
C GLN A 153 -11.12 5.32 -20.90
N ALA A 154 -10.98 5.14 -19.57
CA ALA A 154 -9.93 4.33 -18.96
C ALA A 154 -9.88 2.92 -19.57
N ALA A 155 -11.06 2.28 -19.70
CA ALA A 155 -11.18 0.94 -20.27
C ALA A 155 -10.81 0.90 -21.75
N ALA A 156 -11.14 1.94 -22.52
CA ALA A 156 -10.76 2.02 -23.93
C ALA A 156 -9.23 2.14 -24.08
N VAL A 157 -8.57 2.93 -23.21
CA VAL A 157 -7.11 3.05 -23.17
C VAL A 157 -6.47 1.71 -22.80
N GLY A 158 -6.90 1.07 -21.72
CA GLY A 158 -6.38 -0.24 -21.31
C GLY A 158 -6.58 -1.33 -22.38
N LYS A 159 -7.76 -1.41 -23.01
CA LYS A 159 -8.03 -2.35 -24.12
C LYS A 159 -7.15 -2.09 -25.33
N THR A 160 -6.96 -0.82 -25.69
CA THR A 160 -6.13 -0.44 -26.84
C THR A 160 -4.67 -0.80 -26.60
N TRP A 161 -4.17 -0.47 -25.41
CA TRP A 161 -2.82 -0.85 -24.99
C TRP A 161 -2.64 -2.38 -25.06
N LEU A 162 -3.54 -3.15 -24.45
CA LEU A 162 -3.47 -4.62 -24.42
C LEU A 162 -3.52 -5.22 -25.82
N LYS A 163 -4.40 -4.70 -26.70
CA LYS A 163 -4.49 -5.13 -28.09
C LYS A 163 -3.17 -4.92 -28.84
N ARG A 164 -2.53 -3.74 -28.67
CA ARG A 164 -1.26 -3.42 -29.33
C ARG A 164 -0.11 -4.26 -28.78
N PHE A 165 -0.08 -4.43 -27.45
CA PHE A 165 0.88 -5.31 -26.78
C PHE A 165 0.80 -6.74 -27.33
N ASN A 166 -0.39 -7.34 -27.39
CA ASN A 166 -0.59 -8.68 -27.93
C ASN A 166 -0.27 -8.79 -29.43
N ALA A 167 -0.34 -7.69 -30.16
CA ALA A 167 0.00 -7.62 -31.59
C ALA A 167 1.48 -7.25 -31.84
N TYR A 168 2.32 -7.18 -30.79
CA TYR A 168 3.73 -6.77 -30.87
C TYR A 168 3.93 -5.39 -31.53
N GLN A 169 2.98 -4.48 -31.32
CA GLN A 169 3.03 -3.11 -31.82
C GLN A 169 3.56 -2.16 -30.74
N GLN A 170 3.97 -0.95 -31.13
CA GLN A 170 4.37 0.09 -30.19
C GLN A 170 3.23 0.38 -29.19
N THR A 171 3.54 0.43 -27.91
CA THR A 171 2.57 0.72 -26.83
C THR A 171 2.79 2.08 -26.17
N GLU A 172 3.88 2.76 -26.53
CA GLU A 172 4.31 4.04 -25.95
C GLU A 172 3.43 5.21 -26.37
N SER A 173 2.76 5.14 -27.52
CA SER A 173 1.83 6.18 -27.96
C SER A 173 0.75 5.66 -28.88
N PHE A 174 -0.50 6.07 -28.66
CA PHE A 174 -1.66 5.76 -29.51
C PHE A 174 -2.84 6.69 -29.23
N SER A 175 -3.77 6.79 -30.18
CA SER A 175 -4.98 7.58 -30.04
C SER A 175 -6.18 6.74 -29.62
N VAL A 176 -6.99 7.25 -28.69
CA VAL A 176 -8.25 6.64 -28.25
C VAL A 176 -9.34 7.70 -28.26
N ARG A 177 -10.39 7.50 -29.07
CA ARG A 177 -11.50 8.46 -29.23
C ARG A 177 -11.05 9.89 -29.53
N GLY A 178 -10.05 10.03 -30.41
CA GLY A 178 -9.50 11.33 -30.82
C GLY A 178 -8.56 11.98 -29.81
N ILE A 179 -8.16 11.27 -28.75
CA ILE A 179 -7.19 11.73 -27.76
C ILE A 179 -5.92 10.93 -27.89
N ASP A 180 -4.78 11.61 -28.08
CA ASP A 180 -3.48 10.98 -28.09
C ASP A 180 -3.00 10.70 -26.67
N TYR A 181 -2.68 9.44 -26.40
CA TYR A 181 -2.08 8.98 -25.15
C TYR A 181 -0.62 8.63 -25.35
N ARG A 182 0.22 9.03 -24.39
CA ARG A 182 1.60 8.58 -24.26
C ARG A 182 1.74 7.72 -23.01
N CYS A 183 2.17 6.48 -23.16
CA CYS A 183 2.28 5.51 -22.10
C CYS A 183 3.73 5.25 -21.71
N LYS A 184 3.96 5.03 -20.42
CA LYS A 184 5.27 4.61 -19.89
C LYS A 184 5.08 3.52 -18.84
N VAL A 185 6.10 2.68 -18.72
CA VAL A 185 6.20 1.71 -17.62
C VAL A 185 6.44 2.46 -16.32
N VAL A 186 5.74 2.08 -15.26
CA VAL A 186 5.89 2.64 -13.92
C VAL A 186 6.05 1.53 -12.87
N PRO A 187 6.57 1.81 -11.67
CA PRO A 187 6.75 0.77 -10.64
C PRO A 187 5.42 0.25 -10.06
N PHE A 188 5.31 -1.10 -9.95
CA PHE A 188 4.21 -1.92 -9.40
C PHE A 188 3.51 -1.32 -8.15
N PRO A 189 2.17 -1.44 -7.95
CA PRO A 189 1.22 -2.43 -8.49
C PRO A 189 0.72 -2.14 -9.89
N VAL A 190 0.32 -0.90 -10.18
CA VAL A 190 0.13 -0.44 -11.56
C VAL A 190 1.48 -0.36 -12.23
N ASN A 191 1.61 -0.96 -13.41
CA ASN A 191 2.88 -1.02 -14.13
C ASN A 191 2.86 -0.25 -15.45
N ILE A 192 1.73 0.32 -15.85
CA ILE A 192 1.59 1.21 -17.00
C ILE A 192 0.88 2.51 -16.59
N ASN A 193 1.36 3.63 -17.12
CA ASN A 193 0.73 4.94 -16.99
C ASN A 193 0.65 5.65 -18.33
N CYS A 194 -0.57 5.92 -18.80
CA CYS A 194 -0.89 6.56 -20.07
C CYS A 194 -1.44 7.97 -19.88
N TYR A 195 -0.80 8.99 -20.45
CA TYR A 195 -1.18 10.39 -20.33
C TYR A 195 -1.76 10.93 -21.64
N GLY A 196 -2.94 11.55 -21.60
CA GLY A 196 -3.60 12.10 -22.78
C GLY A 196 -4.88 12.86 -22.43
N GLY A 197 -5.19 13.92 -23.16
CA GLY A 197 -6.43 14.70 -22.97
C GLY A 197 -6.59 15.27 -21.56
N GLY A 198 -5.47 15.59 -20.92
CA GLY A 198 -5.38 15.99 -19.50
C GLY A 198 -5.94 14.95 -18.53
N THR A 199 -5.79 13.68 -18.86
CA THR A 199 -6.00 12.55 -17.95
C THR A 199 -4.74 11.69 -17.87
N ALA A 200 -4.59 10.93 -16.78
CA ALA A 200 -3.63 9.85 -16.65
C ALA A 200 -4.38 8.55 -16.35
N VAL A 201 -4.23 7.54 -17.19
CA VAL A 201 -4.82 6.21 -17.00
C VAL A 201 -3.74 5.28 -16.47
N LEU A 202 -3.96 4.69 -15.30
CA LEU A 202 -3.03 3.77 -14.66
C LEU A 202 -3.64 2.39 -14.61
N PHE A 203 -2.82 1.38 -14.88
CA PHE A 203 -3.25 -0.01 -14.78
C PHE A 203 -2.08 -0.96 -14.64
N SER A 204 -2.40 -2.15 -14.13
CA SER A 204 -1.57 -3.35 -14.10
C SER A 204 -1.81 -4.12 -15.40
N ALA A 205 -0.77 -4.45 -16.14
CA ALA A 205 -0.82 -5.20 -17.39
C ALA A 205 0.28 -6.28 -17.41
N PRO A 206 0.23 -7.26 -18.32
CA PRO A 206 1.34 -8.18 -18.54
C PRO A 206 2.66 -7.42 -18.73
N SER A 207 3.66 -7.75 -17.92
CA SER A 207 5.02 -7.25 -18.08
C SER A 207 5.87 -8.34 -18.72
N GLY A 208 6.24 -8.16 -19.98
CA GLY A 208 7.18 -9.01 -20.71
C GLY A 208 7.08 -8.84 -22.23
N HIS A 209 8.18 -8.48 -22.89
CA HIS A 209 8.34 -8.78 -24.32
C HIS A 209 9.67 -9.52 -24.50
N ASN A 210 9.54 -10.69 -25.11
CA ASN A 210 10.55 -11.71 -25.45
C ASN A 210 11.23 -12.41 -24.28
#